data_AF-A0A177B2Y0-F1
#
_entry.id   AF-A0A177B2Y0-F1
#
_cell.length_a   1.000
_cell.length_b   1.000
_cell.length_c   1.000
_cell.angle_alpha   90.00
_cell.angle_beta   90.00
_cell.angle_gamma   90.00
#
_symmetry.space_group_name_H-M   'P 1'
#
loop_
_entity.id
_entity.type
_entity.pdbx_description
1 polymer ?
#
loop_
_entity_poly.entity_id
_entity_poly.type
_entity_poly.pdbx_seq_one_letter_code
_entity_poly.pdbx_strand_id
1 'polypeptide(L)' 'MGAIGCFGKGQSEQERNDKDVNKRIEKELRKAKSKIHSIHRLLLLGAGESGKSTIVKQMRILHVHGFDKE' A
#
# COMPACT_ATOMS: atom_id res chain seq x y z
N MET A 1 -47.25 13.19 -14.72
CA MET A 1 -45.81 13.20 -14.41
C MET A 1 -45.62 13.50 -12.92
N GLY A 2 -45.42 12.46 -12.09
CA GLY A 2 -45.08 12.64 -10.67
C GLY A 2 -43.58 12.90 -10.53
N ALA A 3 -43.21 13.96 -9.80
CA ALA A 3 -41.82 14.35 -9.59
C ALA A 3 -41.08 13.30 -8.75
N ILE A 4 -39.98 12.80 -9.30
CA ILE A 4 -38.93 12.06 -8.58
C ILE A 4 -38.16 13.09 -7.76
N GLY A 5 -38.34 13.06 -6.44
CA GLY A 5 -37.66 13.96 -5.52
C GLY A 5 -37.59 13.34 -4.14
N CYS A 6 -36.79 12.29 -3.98
CA CYS A 6 -36.43 11.80 -2.66
C CYS A 6 -35.48 12.84 -2.02
N PHE A 7 -36.05 13.83 -1.32
CA PHE A 7 -35.31 14.72 -0.42
C PHE A 7 -34.83 13.89 0.77
N GLY A 8 -33.67 13.28 0.61
CA GLY A 8 -33.04 12.41 1.59
C GLY A 8 -32.75 13.16 2.89
N LYS A 9 -33.17 12.53 4.00
CA LYS A 9 -32.94 12.90 5.40
C LYS A 9 -31.62 13.63 5.62
N GLY A 10 -31.67 14.74 6.36
CA GLY A 10 -30.49 15.45 6.85
C GLY A 10 -29.56 14.47 7.57
N GLN A 11 -28.47 14.10 6.90
CA GLN A 11 -27.42 13.30 7.51
C GLN A 11 -26.85 14.11 8.66
N SER A 12 -26.79 13.52 9.85
CA SER A 12 -26.13 14.13 10.99
C SER A 12 -24.68 14.49 10.62
N GLU A 13 -24.13 15.55 11.19
CA GLU A 13 -22.73 15.94 10.95
C GLU A 13 -21.77 14.79 11.27
N GLN A 14 -22.12 13.97 12.26
CA GLN A 14 -21.40 12.75 12.63
C GLN A 14 -21.35 11.74 11.48
N GLU A 15 -22.48 11.42 10.85
CA GLU A 15 -22.51 10.51 9.71
C GLU A 15 -21.70 11.01 8.51
N ARG A 16 -21.62 12.33 8.31
CA ARG A 16 -20.78 12.91 7.26
C ARG A 16 -19.30 12.77 7.59
N ASN A 17 -18.93 13.05 8.84
CA ASN A 17 -17.56 12.88 9.32
C ASN A 17 -17.10 11.42 9.21
N ASP A 18 -17.93 10.47 9.66
CA ASP A 18 -17.64 9.04 9.59
C ASP A 18 -17.44 8.57 8.15
N LYS A 19 -18.26 9.06 7.21
CA LYS A 19 -18.10 8.78 5.78
C LYS A 19 -16.80 9.34 5.23
N ASP A 20 -16.42 10.55 5.63
CA ASP A 20 -15.19 11.17 5.15
C ASP A 20 -13.93 10.51 5.72
N VAL A 21 -13.96 10.09 6.99
CA VAL A 21 -12.91 9.25 7.60
C VAL A 21 -12.82 7.92 6.85
N ASN A 22 -13.94 7.23 6.62
CA ASN A 22 -13.94 5.95 5.91
C ASN A 22 -13.38 6.08 4.48
N LYS A 23 -13.76 7.13 3.73
CA LYS A 23 -13.20 7.42 2.40
C LYS A 23 -11.68 7.61 2.43
N ARG A 24 -11.15 8.29 3.45
CA ARG A 24 -9.69 8.50 3.61
C ARG A 24 -8.99 7.16 3.83
N ILE A 25 -9.51 6.34 4.74
CA ILE A 25 -8.97 5.00 5.03
C ILE A 25 -8.99 4.13 3.76
N GLU A 26 -10.10 4.08 3.04
CA GLU A 26 -10.19 3.32 1.80
C GLU A 26 -9.19 3.79 0.74
N LYS A 27 -8.98 5.10 0.62
CA LYS A 27 -7.99 5.66 -0.31
C LYS A 27 -6.57 5.23 0.05
N GLU A 28 -6.23 5.21 1.34
CA GLU A 28 -4.94 4.72 1.83
C GLU A 28 -4.77 3.22 1.59
N LEU A 29 -5.79 2.42 1.88
CA LEU A 29 -5.79 0.97 1.62
C LEU A 29 -5.58 0.66 0.14
N ARG A 30 -6.27 1.37 -0.77
CA ARG A 30 -6.08 1.20 -2.22
C ARG A 30 -4.66 1.54 -2.66
N LYS A 31 -4.09 2.64 -2.14
CA LYS A 31 -2.70 3.02 -2.42
C LYS A 31 -1.71 1.96 -1.92
N ALA A 32 -1.89 1.47 -0.69
CA ALA A 32 -1.05 0.43 -0.11
C ALA A 32 -1.14 -0.88 -0.89
N LYS A 33 -2.34 -1.29 -1.26
CA LYS A 33 -2.58 -2.49 -2.09
C LYS A 33 -1.88 -2.39 -3.45
N SER A 34 -1.97 -1.23 -4.12
CA SER A 34 -1.27 -1.02 -5.39
C SER A 34 0.25 -1.10 -5.24
N LYS A 35 0.82 -0.50 -4.18
CA LYS A 35 2.25 -0.61 -3.87
C LYS A 35 2.67 -2.07 -3.65
N ILE A 36 1.91 -2.84 -2.89
CA ILE A 36 2.21 -4.27 -2.64
C ILE A 36 2.16 -5.07 -3.94
N HIS A 37 1.15 -4.83 -4.79
CA HIS A 37 1.04 -5.49 -6.09
C HIS A 37 2.20 -5.16 -7.04
N SER A 38 2.78 -3.96 -6.96
CA SER A 38 3.97 -3.60 -7.75
C SER A 38 5.28 -4.21 -7.22
N ILE A 39 5.31 -4.70 -5.97
CA ILE A 39 6.51 -5.29 -5.37
C ILE A 39 6.63 -6.75 -5.77
N HIS A 40 7.78 -7.10 -6.35
CA HIS A 40 8.12 -8.49 -6.69
C HIS A 40 8.83 -9.15 -5.50
N ARG A 41 8.22 -10.18 -4.92
CA ARG A 41 8.77 -10.93 -3.77
C ARG A 41 9.60 -12.11 -4.28
N LEU A 42 10.90 -12.10 -4.01
CA LEU A 42 11.83 -13.15 -4.40
C LEU A 42 12.33 -13.90 -3.15
N LEU A 43 12.36 -15.23 -3.23
CA LEU A 43 12.90 -16.10 -2.19
C LEU A 43 14.15 -16.79 -2.73
N LEU A 44 15.29 -16.61 -2.05
CA LEU A 44 16.54 -17.27 -2.40
C LEU A 44 16.73 -18.50 -1.52
N LEU A 45 16.81 -19.68 -2.14
CA LEU A 45 17.02 -20.97 -1.47
C LEU A 45 18.40 -21.55 -1.85
N GLY A 46 18.98 -22.34 -0.95
CA GLY A 46 20.26 -23.01 -1.17
C GLY A 46 20.89 -23.49 0.14
N ALA A 47 21.88 -24.36 0.05
CA ALA A 47 22.63 -24.89 1.20
C ALA A 47 23.35 -23.80 2.02
N GLY A 48 23.88 -24.14 3.19
CA GLY A 48 24.82 -23.28 3.91
C GLY A 48 25.94 -22.82 2.97
N GLU A 49 26.34 -21.54 3.06
CA GLU A 49 27.45 -20.94 2.29
C GLU A 49 27.27 -20.80 0.76
N SER A 50 26.09 -21.12 0.22
CA SER A 50 25.78 -20.99 -1.23
C SER A 50 25.75 -19.54 -1.78
N GLY A 51 26.25 -18.55 -1.03
CA GLY A 51 26.35 -17.17 -1.50
C GLY A 51 25.04 -16.36 -1.54
N LYS A 52 23.94 -16.84 -0.94
CA LYS A 52 22.64 -16.11 -0.88
C LYS A 52 22.82 -14.67 -0.38
N SER A 53 23.60 -14.49 0.68
CA SER A 53 23.89 -13.17 1.26
C SER A 53 24.70 -12.27 0.31
N THR A 54 25.57 -12.86 -0.52
CA THR A 54 26.34 -12.12 -1.53
C THR A 54 25.42 -11.57 -2.62
N ILE A 55 24.44 -12.35 -3.09
CA ILE A 55 23.46 -11.88 -4.09
C ILE A 55 22.67 -10.68 -3.56
N VAL A 56 22.20 -10.76 -2.30
CA VAL A 56 21.46 -9.65 -1.68
C VAL A 56 22.35 -8.40 -1.52
N LYS A 57 23.63 -8.57 -1.14
CA LYS A 57 24.60 -7.46 -1.06
C LYS A 57 24.84 -6.79 -2.42
N GLN A 58 25.01 -7.57 -3.47
CA GLN A 58 25.19 -7.04 -4.83
C GLN A 58 23.93 -6.30 -5.31
N MET A 59 22.73 -6.85 -5.04
CA MET A 59 21.48 -6.18 -5.38
C MET A 59 21.36 -4.81 -4.73
N ARG A 60 21.80 -4.66 -3.47
CA ARG A 60 21.86 -3.36 -2.78
C ARG A 60 22.84 -2.39 -3.43
N ILE A 61 24.05 -2.83 -3.79
CA ILE A 61 25.05 -1.98 -4.44
C ILE A 61 24.56 -1.44 -5.78
N LEU A 62 23.82 -2.25 -6.55
CA LEU A 62 23.37 -1.89 -7.89
C LEU A 62 22.08 -1.05 -7.92
N HIS A 63 21.13 -1.30 -7.00
CA HIS A 63 19.76 -0.74 -7.09
C HIS A 63 19.39 0.22 -5.96
N VAL A 64 20.17 0.28 -4.89
CA VAL A 64 19.99 1.22 -3.78
C VAL A 64 21.24 2.10 -3.76
N HIS A 65 21.13 3.36 -3.31
CA HIS A 65 22.27 4.30 -3.20
C HIS A 65 23.31 3.85 -2.14
N GLY A 66 23.90 2.67 -2.31
CA GLY A 66 24.95 2.11 -1.47
C GLY A 66 24.50 1.56 -0.11
N PHE A 67 25.47 1.45 0.78
CA PHE A 67 25.30 1.27 2.22
C PHE A 67 25.66 2.60 2.86
N ASP A 68 24.68 3.40 3.28
CA ASP A 68 24.98 4.41 4.30
C ASP A 68 25.50 3.67 5.52
N LYS A 69 26.76 3.96 5.85
CA LYS A 69 27.42 3.49 7.06
C LYS A 69 26.99 4.44 8.17
N GLU A 70 25.90 4.11 8.85
CA GLU A 70 25.81 4.38 10.28
C GLU A 70 26.21 3.09 11.03
#